data_AF-J3N3Y0-F1
#
_entry.id   AF-J3N3Y0-F1
#
_cell.length_a   1.000
_cell.length_b   1.000
_cell.length_c   1.000
_cell.angle_alpha   90.00
_cell.angle_beta   90.00
_cell.angle_gamma   90.00
#
_symmetry.space_group_name_H-M   'P 1'
#
loop_
_entity.id
_entity.type
_entity.pdbx_description
1 polymer ?
#
loop_
_entity_poly.entity_id
_entity_poly.type
_entity_poly.pdbx_seq_one_letter_code
_entity_poly.pdbx_strand_id
1 'polypeptide(L)'
;MDSYLDVIAGQLACEVAVFHGWDDELLLVECTLAVGARVPRARITVYHDKDHITIIVAQEKLFTAKLEAIWRGSAAADATDGE
;
A
#
# COMPACT_ATOMS: atom_id res chain seq x y z
N MET A 1 3.87 16.94 -4.62
CA MET A 1 3.55 15.51 -4.44
C MET A 1 2.32 15.11 -5.24
N ASP A 2 1.28 15.95 -5.28
CA ASP A 2 0.02 15.67 -5.99
C ASP A 2 0.23 15.24 -7.45
N SER A 3 1.14 15.88 -8.17
CA SER A 3 1.49 15.48 -9.55
C SER A 3 1.94 14.01 -9.69
N TYR A 4 2.58 13.43 -8.67
CA TYR A 4 3.00 12.02 -8.70
C TYR A 4 1.84 11.07 -8.41
N LEU A 5 0.98 11.41 -7.44
CA LEU A 5 -0.22 10.61 -7.16
C LEU A 5 -1.20 10.66 -8.34
N ASP A 6 -1.23 11.75 -9.09
CA ASP A 6 -2.08 11.89 -10.29
C ASP A 6 -1.61 10.98 -11.42
N VAL A 7 -0.29 10.86 -11.61
CA VAL A 7 0.31 9.91 -12.56
C VAL A 7 -0.04 8.48 -12.13
N ILE A 8 0.11 8.15 -10.86
CA ILE A 8 -0.29 6.84 -10.34
C ILE A 8 -1.79 6.65 -10.61
N ALA A 9 -2.65 7.57 -10.20
CA ALA A 9 -4.11 7.45 -10.30
C ALA A 9 -4.61 7.28 -11.73
N GLY A 10 -4.10 8.07 -12.69
CA GLY A 10 -4.68 8.18 -14.03
C GLY A 10 -3.87 7.57 -15.17
N GLN A 11 -2.57 7.34 -15.00
CA GLN A 11 -1.67 6.96 -16.11
C GLN A 11 -1.05 5.58 -15.95
N LEU A 12 -0.94 5.06 -14.72
CA LEU A 12 -0.35 3.76 -14.45
C LEU A 12 -1.43 2.73 -14.11
N ALA A 13 -1.24 1.50 -14.59
CA ALA A 13 -2.13 0.36 -14.35
C ALA A 13 -1.56 -0.63 -13.30
N CYS A 14 -0.79 -0.14 -12.33
CA CYS A 14 -0.23 -0.98 -11.27
C CYS A 14 -1.17 -1.13 -10.06
N GLU A 15 -1.09 -2.28 -9.38
CA GLU A 15 -1.65 -2.44 -8.04
C GLU A 15 -0.93 -1.49 -7.06
N VAL A 16 -1.70 -0.85 -6.18
CA VAL A 16 -1.17 0.06 -5.16
C VAL A 16 -1.64 -0.44 -3.80
N ALA A 17 -0.71 -0.80 -2.93
CA ALA A 17 -1.00 -1.15 -1.54
C ALA A 17 -0.29 -0.15 -0.61
N VAL A 18 -1.05 0.42 0.33
CA VAL A 18 -0.51 1.38 1.32
C VAL A 18 -0.78 0.82 2.71
N PHE A 19 0.27 0.78 3.53
CA PHE A 19 0.26 0.27 4.88
C PHE A 19 0.59 1.39 5.86
N HIS A 20 -0.17 1.51 6.93
CA HIS A 20 0.03 2.57 7.93
C HIS A 20 -0.25 2.03 9.34
N GLY A 21 0.51 2.48 10.33
CA GLY A 21 0.27 2.18 11.74
C GLY A 21 -0.66 3.22 12.36
N TRP A 22 -1.72 2.81 13.06
CA TRP A 22 -2.68 3.74 13.67
C TRP A 22 -2.03 4.68 14.69
N ASP A 23 -1.00 4.20 15.38
CA ASP A 23 -0.27 4.92 16.42
C ASP A 23 0.99 5.61 15.86
N ASP A 24 1.05 5.87 14.55
CA ASP A 24 2.14 6.61 13.93
C ASP A 24 2.12 8.08 14.40
N GLU A 25 3.14 8.45 15.19
CA GLU A 25 3.32 9.80 15.71
C GLU A 25 4.08 10.74 14.74
N LEU A 26 4.68 10.20 13.66
CA LEU A 26 5.43 10.97 12.67
C LEU A 26 4.55 11.41 11.50
N LEU A 27 3.70 10.51 11.03
CA LEU A 27 2.74 10.76 9.96
C LEU A 27 1.35 10.37 10.45
N LEU A 28 0.41 11.31 10.37
CA LEU A 28 -0.96 11.05 10.76
C LEU A 28 -1.66 10.11 9.75
N VAL A 29 -2.56 9.26 10.23
CA VAL A 29 -3.29 8.29 9.41
C VAL A 29 -4.09 8.96 8.28
N GLU A 30 -4.52 10.20 8.47
CA GLU A 30 -5.22 11.02 7.47
C GLU A 30 -4.39 11.19 6.19
N CYS A 31 -3.06 11.22 6.28
CA CYS A 31 -2.20 11.28 5.10
C CYS A 31 -2.40 10.05 4.20
N THR A 32 -2.47 8.86 4.79
CA THR A 32 -2.71 7.62 4.04
C THR A 32 -4.15 7.55 3.51
N LEU A 33 -5.14 8.06 4.25
CA LEU A 33 -6.52 8.14 3.76
C LEU A 33 -6.66 9.12 2.59
N ALA A 34 -5.93 10.24 2.62
CA ALA A 34 -5.87 11.19 1.50
C ALA A 34 -5.27 10.55 0.24
N VAL A 35 -4.26 9.67 0.37
CA VAL A 35 -3.74 8.87 -0.74
C VAL A 35 -4.84 7.96 -1.31
N GLY A 36 -5.60 7.27 -0.46
CA GLY A 36 -6.72 6.43 -0.89
C GLY A 36 -7.82 7.22 -1.62
N ALA A 37 -8.12 8.44 -1.15
CA ALA A 37 -9.07 9.33 -1.82
C ALA A 37 -8.56 9.80 -3.19
N ARG A 38 -7.25 10.03 -3.34
CA ARG A 38 -6.65 10.49 -4.60
C ARG A 38 -6.40 9.37 -5.61
N VAL A 39 -6.08 8.17 -5.13
CA VAL A 39 -5.81 6.96 -5.93
C VAL A 39 -6.86 5.89 -5.57
N PRO A 40 -8.05 5.89 -6.21
CA PRO A 40 -9.18 5.06 -5.78
C PRO A 40 -8.92 3.54 -5.79
N ARG A 41 -7.96 3.08 -6.60
CA ARG A 41 -7.56 1.66 -6.66
C ARG A 41 -6.54 1.27 -5.58
N ALA A 42 -6.06 2.21 -4.76
CA ALA A 42 -5.12 1.91 -3.70
C ALA A 42 -5.81 1.13 -2.59
N ARG A 43 -5.24 -0.04 -2.23
CA ARG A 43 -5.68 -0.81 -1.06
C ARG A 43 -5.01 -0.24 0.18
N ILE A 44 -5.78 0.48 0.99
CA ILE A 44 -5.34 1.03 2.27
C ILE A 44 -5.48 -0.04 3.36
N THR A 45 -4.43 -0.27 4.14
CA THR A 45 -4.47 -1.13 5.33
C THR A 45 -3.88 -0.37 6.51
N VAL A 46 -4.70 -0.14 7.52
CA VAL A 46 -4.29 0.48 8.77
C VAL A 46 -4.18 -0.60 9.84
N TYR A 47 -3.05 -0.66 10.54
CA TYR A 47 -2.82 -1.61 11.63
C TYR A 47 -2.94 -0.89 12.97
N HIS A 48 -3.84 -1.37 13.82
CA HIS A 48 -3.91 -0.95 15.22
C HIS A 48 -2.71 -1.46 16.02
N ASP A 49 -2.36 -0.77 17.10
CA ASP A 49 -1.23 -1.12 17.98
C ASP A 49 0.12 -1.19 17.24
N LYS A 50 0.25 -0.33 16.21
CA LYS A 50 1.44 -0.20 15.35
C LYS A 50 1.71 1.26 15.07
N ASP A 51 2.98 1.61 15.11
CA ASP A 51 3.51 2.93 14.74
C ASP A 51 4.29 2.85 13.42
N HIS A 52 4.93 3.97 13.05
CA HIS A 52 5.75 4.12 11.84
C HIS A 52 6.80 3.02 11.63
N ILE A 53 7.37 2.51 12.73
CA ILE A 53 8.47 1.54 12.73
C ILE A 53 7.93 0.13 12.97
N THR A 54 7.05 -0.05 13.97
CA THR A 54 6.58 -1.37 14.42
C THR A 54 5.62 -2.05 13.45
N ILE A 55 5.13 -1.33 12.44
CA ILE A 55 4.49 -1.94 11.26
C ILE A 55 5.40 -2.96 10.56
N ILE A 56 6.72 -2.79 10.64
CA ILE A 56 7.72 -3.71 10.06
C ILE A 56 8.53 -4.39 11.16
N VAL A 57 9.10 -3.61 12.11
CA VAL A 57 10.01 -4.15 13.13
C VAL A 57 9.26 -5.10 14.05
N ALA A 58 9.88 -6.26 14.32
CA ALA A 58 9.29 -7.40 15.01
C ALA A 58 8.10 -8.07 14.29
N GLN A 59 7.79 -7.67 13.05
CA GLN A 59 6.76 -8.26 12.19
C GLN A 59 7.34 -8.75 10.86
N GLU A 60 8.67 -8.81 10.73
CA GLU A 60 9.37 -8.92 9.45
C GLU A 60 8.93 -10.15 8.66
N LYS A 61 8.76 -11.30 9.32
CA LYS A 61 8.31 -12.53 8.68
C LYS A 61 6.87 -12.41 8.14
N LEU A 62 5.97 -11.85 8.95
CA LEU A 62 4.56 -11.67 8.57
C LEU A 62 4.43 -10.63 7.46
N PHE A 63 5.14 -9.51 7.60
CA PHE A 63 5.14 -8.44 6.61
C PHE A 63 5.75 -8.91 5.28
N THR A 64 6.86 -9.65 5.32
CA THR A 64 7.48 -10.26 4.13
C THR A 64 6.51 -11.22 3.44
N ALA A 65 5.86 -12.13 4.17
CA ALA A 65 4.87 -13.03 3.60
C ALA A 65 3.70 -12.28 2.90
N LYS A 66 3.32 -11.12 3.46
CA LYS A 66 2.30 -10.25 2.86
C LYS A 66 2.77 -9.57 1.58
N LEU A 67 4.01 -9.09 1.54
CA LEU A 67 4.62 -8.55 0.32
C LEU A 67 4.72 -9.62 -0.78
N GLU A 68 5.17 -10.83 -0.42
CA GLU A 68 5.22 -11.95 -1.37
C GLU A 68 3.85 -12.32 -1.94
N ALA A 69 2.80 -12.28 -1.12
CA ALA A 69 1.45 -12.54 -1.59
C ALA A 69 0.98 -11.50 -2.61
N ILE A 70 1.31 -10.21 -2.39
CA ILE A 70 1.04 -9.14 -3.35
C ILE A 70 1.78 -9.39 -4.66
N TRP A 71 3.10 -9.65 -4.60
CA TRP A 71 3.90 -9.90 -5.79
C TRP A 71 3.41 -11.11 -6.60
N ARG A 72 3.03 -12.21 -5.94
CA ARG A 72 2.46 -13.38 -6.62
C ARG A 72 1.12 -13.04 -7.29
N GLY A 73 0.27 -12.24 -6.64
CA GLY A 73 -0.99 -11.79 -7.22
C GLY A 73 -0.79 -10.93 -8.46
N SER A 74 0.15 -9.98 -8.43
CA SER A 74 0.45 -9.12 -9.58
C SER A 74 1.03 -9.92 -10.75
N ALA A 75 1.95 -10.87 -10.50
CA ALA A 75 2.51 -11.72 -11.55
C ALA A 75 1.46 -12.63 -12.22
N ALA A 76 0.44 -13.05 -11.49
CA ALA A 76 -0.66 -13.84 -12.03
C ALA A 76 -1.61 -13.00 -12.90
N ALA A 77 -1.85 -11.72 -12.53
CA ALA A 77 -2.68 -10.81 -13.32
C ALA A 77 -2.06 -10.48 -14.69
N ASP A 78 -0.73 -10.31 -14.75
CA ASP A 78 -0.01 -10.06 -16.01
C ASP A 78 -0.10 -11.24 -16.99
N ALA A 79 -0.27 -12.48 -16.48
CA ALA A 79 -0.40 -13.67 -17.32
C ALA A 79 -1.77 -13.79 -18.00
N THR A 80 -2.81 -13.13 -17.47
CA THR A 80 -4.18 -13.17 -18.00
C THR A 80 -4.51 -12.08 -19.02
N ASP A 81 -3.73 -10.99 -19.08
CA ASP A 81 -3.92 -9.88 -20.04
C ASP A 81 -3.17 -10.10 -21.38
N GLY A 82 -2.50 -11.24 -21.54
CA GLY A 82 -1.67 -11.60 -22.71
C GLY A 82 -2.30 -12.58 -23.71
N GLU A 83 -3.60 -12.89 -23.58
CA GLU A 83 -4.34 -13.84 -24.43
C GLU A 83 -5.53 -13.16 -25.14
#